data_AF-A0A7Y7I593-F1
#
_entry.id   AF-A0A7Y7I593-F1
#
_cell.length_a   1.000
_cell.length_b   1.000
_cell.length_c   1.000
_cell.angle_alpha   90.00
_cell.angle_beta   90.00
_cell.angle_gamma   90.00
#
_symmetry.space_group_name_H-M   'P 1'
#
loop_
_entity.id
_entity.type
_entity.pdbx_description
1 polymer ?
#
loop_
_entity_poly.entity_id
_entity_poly.type
_entity_poly.pdbx_seq_one_letter_code
_entity_poly.pdbx_strand_id
1 'polypeptide(L)'
;MKKPRETTHPHRVQAGVALLEVLVAVLLFSLGLLGLIGLQARAVSFSVDAEDRNRAALLANEVVALMWLNQSTTVPAATLAAWKTRVSTPTTGGLPSGVGTVTPVGTGKAADVTITWQAPSSSTSSKLTTHVELPQ
;
A
#
# COMPACT_ATOMS: atom_id res chain seq x y z
N MET A 1 -2.39 -80.32 -29.98
CA MET A 1 -2.79 -78.89 -29.80
C MET A 1 -2.88 -78.58 -28.32
N LYS A 2 -2.00 -77.71 -27.77
CA LYS A 2 -2.09 -77.21 -26.38
C LYS A 2 -2.69 -75.79 -26.42
N LYS A 3 -3.84 -75.59 -25.78
CA LYS A 3 -4.49 -74.27 -25.63
C LYS A 3 -3.65 -73.38 -24.67
N PRO A 4 -3.48 -72.08 -24.96
CA PRO A 4 -2.86 -71.17 -24.01
C PRO A 4 -3.82 -70.88 -22.86
N ARG A 5 -3.32 -70.90 -21.62
CA ARG A 5 -4.07 -70.47 -20.43
C ARG A 5 -3.98 -68.95 -20.34
N GLU A 6 -5.10 -68.26 -20.47
CA GLU A 6 -5.21 -66.85 -20.07
C GLU A 6 -5.11 -66.75 -18.55
N THR A 7 -4.10 -66.02 -18.08
CA THR A 7 -3.95 -65.63 -16.68
C THR A 7 -4.68 -64.32 -16.45
N THR A 8 -5.92 -64.37 -15.97
CA THR A 8 -6.66 -63.18 -15.52
C THR A 8 -6.04 -62.68 -14.21
N HIS A 9 -5.34 -61.54 -14.25
CA HIS A 9 -4.84 -60.89 -13.05
C HIS A 9 -5.99 -60.17 -12.33
N PRO A 10 -6.22 -60.41 -11.02
CA PRO A 10 -7.27 -59.72 -10.29
C PRO A 10 -6.90 -58.24 -10.13
N HIS A 11 -7.77 -57.36 -10.64
CA HIS A 11 -7.65 -55.92 -10.44
C HIS A 11 -8.00 -55.62 -8.97
N ARG A 12 -7.00 -55.40 -8.11
CA ARG A 12 -7.22 -54.93 -6.74
C ARG A 12 -7.83 -53.53 -6.80
N VAL A 13 -9.07 -53.40 -6.35
CA VAL A 13 -9.76 -52.10 -6.25
C VAL A 13 -9.23 -51.37 -5.00
N GLN A 14 -8.47 -50.30 -5.21
CA GLN A 14 -7.83 -49.45 -4.19
C GLN A 14 -8.80 -48.44 -3.54
N ALA A 15 -10.05 -48.84 -3.25
CA ALA A 15 -11.10 -47.91 -2.83
C ALA A 15 -10.78 -47.10 -1.55
N GLY A 16 -10.01 -47.66 -0.61
CA GLY A 16 -9.61 -46.96 0.63
C GLY A 16 -8.46 -45.96 0.45
N VAL A 17 -7.56 -46.20 -0.51
CA VAL A 17 -6.43 -45.30 -0.79
C VAL A 17 -6.90 -44.07 -1.58
N ALA A 18 -7.89 -44.25 -2.48
CA ALA A 18 -8.47 -43.15 -3.25
C ALA A 18 -9.11 -42.06 -2.38
N LEU A 19 -9.79 -42.44 -1.29
CA LEU A 19 -10.36 -41.47 -0.34
C LEU A 19 -9.28 -40.66 0.39
N LEU A 20 -8.19 -41.32 0.81
CA LEU A 20 -7.06 -40.65 1.43
C LEU A 20 -6.33 -39.74 0.45
N GLU A 21 -6.19 -40.15 -0.80
CA GLU A 21 -5.59 -39.33 -1.87
C GLU A 21 -6.37 -38.04 -2.10
N VAL A 22 -7.70 -38.10 -2.19
CA VAL A 22 -8.55 -36.90 -2.30
C VAL A 22 -8.46 -36.03 -1.05
N LEU A 23 -8.47 -36.63 0.15
CA LEU A 23 -8.36 -35.87 1.40
C LEU A 23 -7.03 -35.12 1.48
N VAL A 24 -5.93 -35.78 1.10
CA VAL A 24 -4.60 -35.15 1.05
C VAL A 24 -4.55 -34.07 -0.04
N ALA A 25 -5.13 -34.31 -1.22
CA ALA A 25 -5.20 -33.30 -2.27
C ALA A 25 -5.99 -32.05 -1.82
N VAL A 26 -7.15 -32.23 -1.18
CA VAL A 26 -7.95 -31.14 -0.63
C VAL A 26 -7.20 -30.43 0.49
N LEU A 27 -6.51 -31.16 1.37
CA LEU A 27 -5.67 -30.57 2.41
C LEU A 27 -4.58 -29.67 1.82
N LEU A 28 -3.77 -30.19 0.90
CA LEU A 28 -2.69 -29.43 0.27
C LEU A 28 -3.23 -28.23 -0.52
N PHE A 29 -4.34 -28.41 -1.25
CA PHE A 29 -5.01 -27.33 -1.96
C PHE A 29 -5.50 -26.23 -1.02
N SER A 30 -6.11 -26.60 0.11
CA SER A 30 -6.59 -25.64 1.12
C SER A 30 -5.45 -24.84 1.74
N LEU A 31 -4.30 -25.47 2.03
CA LEU A 31 -3.11 -24.81 2.53
C LEU A 31 -2.54 -23.82 1.49
N GLY A 32 -2.51 -24.22 0.21
CA GLY A 32 -2.12 -23.35 -0.89
C GLY A 32 -3.01 -22.12 -1.01
N LEU A 33 -4.34 -22.30 -0.90
CA LEU A 33 -5.30 -21.20 -0.98
C LEU A 33 -5.16 -20.23 0.20
N LEU A 34 -4.96 -20.72 1.42
CA LEU A 34 -4.70 -19.87 2.59
C LEU A 34 -3.41 -19.05 2.42
N GLY A 35 -2.35 -19.66 1.87
CA GLY A 35 -1.12 -18.96 1.52
C GLY A 35 -1.34 -17.81 0.52
N LEU A 36 -2.15 -18.05 -0.52
CA LEU A 36 -2.49 -17.03 -1.51
C LEU A 36 -3.30 -15.88 -0.91
N ILE A 37 -4.31 -16.16 -0.08
CA ILE A 37 -5.11 -15.14 0.61
C ILE A 37 -4.22 -14.28 1.51
N GLY A 38 -3.26 -14.90 2.22
CA GLY A 38 -2.30 -14.17 3.04
C GLY A 38 -1.43 -13.21 2.22
N LEU A 39 -0.98 -13.63 1.03
CA LEU A 39 -0.26 -12.76 0.12
C LEU A 39 -1.14 -11.62 -0.41
N GLN A 40 -2.39 -11.92 -0.76
CA GLN A 40 -3.35 -10.93 -1.25
C GLN A 40 -3.64 -9.84 -0.21
N ALA A 41 -3.84 -10.22 1.07
CA ALA A 41 -4.05 -9.26 2.15
C ALA A 41 -2.85 -8.29 2.32
N ARG A 42 -1.62 -8.81 2.17
CA ARG A 42 -0.41 -7.98 2.19
C ARG A 42 -0.35 -7.06 0.98
N ALA A 43 -0.65 -7.57 -0.21
CA ALA A 43 -0.66 -6.78 -1.44
C ALA A 43 -1.64 -5.60 -1.35
N VAL A 44 -2.86 -5.81 -0.84
CA VAL A 44 -3.83 -4.73 -0.59
C VAL A 44 -3.26 -3.69 0.37
N SER A 45 -2.64 -4.13 1.47
CA SER A 45 -2.03 -3.21 2.45
C SER A 45 -0.92 -2.36 1.84
N PHE A 46 -0.07 -2.96 0.99
CA PHE A 46 0.96 -2.22 0.24
C PHE A 46 0.38 -1.22 -0.75
N SER A 47 -0.69 -1.58 -1.46
CA SER A 47 -1.36 -0.67 -2.39
C SER A 47 -1.91 0.56 -1.67
N VAL A 48 -2.54 0.39 -0.50
CA VAL A 48 -3.05 1.50 0.30
C VAL A 48 -1.93 2.42 0.79
N ASP A 49 -0.84 1.84 1.31
CA ASP A 49 0.34 2.61 1.76
C ASP A 49 1.00 3.39 0.61
N ALA A 50 1.08 2.79 -0.59
CA ALA A 50 1.55 3.47 -1.79
C ALA A 50 0.62 4.61 -2.23
N GLU A 51 -0.69 4.41 -2.12
CA GLU A 51 -1.68 5.46 -2.41
C GLU A 51 -1.57 6.63 -1.45
N ASP A 52 -1.44 6.37 -0.14
CA ASP A 52 -1.22 7.42 0.86
C ASP A 52 0.08 8.21 0.58
N ARG A 53 1.18 7.51 0.25
CA ARG A 53 2.43 8.19 -0.14
C ARG A 53 2.25 9.07 -1.38
N ASN A 54 1.46 8.62 -2.36
CA ASN A 54 1.17 9.38 -3.56
C ASN A 54 0.33 10.64 -3.23
N ARG A 55 -0.73 10.49 -2.43
CA ARG A 55 -1.55 11.61 -1.94
C ARG A 55 -0.70 12.63 -1.19
N ALA A 56 0.21 12.19 -0.32
CA ALA A 56 1.15 13.06 0.37
C ALA A 56 2.06 13.84 -0.61
N ALA A 57 2.60 13.15 -1.63
CA ALA A 57 3.45 13.78 -2.64
C ALA A 57 2.68 14.84 -3.46
N LEU A 58 1.44 14.55 -3.85
CA LEU A 58 0.59 15.52 -4.56
C LEU A 58 0.28 16.76 -3.69
N LEU A 59 -0.06 16.55 -2.42
CA LEU A 59 -0.32 17.63 -1.46
C LEU A 59 0.92 18.49 -1.20
N ALA A 60 2.10 17.88 -1.10
CA ALA A 60 3.35 18.60 -0.96
C ALA A 60 3.68 19.41 -2.23
N ASN A 61 3.52 18.79 -3.40
CA ASN A 61 3.78 19.43 -4.69
C ASN A 61 2.89 20.65 -4.93
N GLU A 62 1.64 20.62 -4.48
CA GLU A 62 0.75 21.78 -4.59
C GLU A 62 1.29 23.01 -3.84
N VAL A 63 1.74 22.82 -2.59
CA VAL A 63 2.31 23.92 -1.81
C VAL A 63 3.63 24.40 -2.39
N VAL A 64 4.48 23.48 -2.86
CA VAL A 64 5.72 23.83 -3.54
C VAL A 64 5.44 24.63 -4.82
N ALA A 65 4.46 24.23 -5.62
CA ALA A 65 4.05 24.95 -6.81
C ALA A 65 3.53 26.35 -6.48
N LEU A 66 2.77 26.52 -5.39
CA LEU A 66 2.35 27.84 -4.91
C LEU A 66 3.54 28.71 -4.49
N MET A 67 4.58 28.13 -3.89
CA MET A 67 5.79 28.87 -3.52
C MET A 67 6.56 29.33 -4.75
N TRP A 68 6.68 28.48 -5.77
CA TRP A 68 7.32 28.84 -7.04
C TRP A 68 6.54 29.91 -7.78
N LEU A 69 5.21 29.78 -7.86
CA LEU A 69 4.34 30.76 -8.53
C LEU A 69 4.44 32.14 -7.89
N ASN A 70 4.50 32.20 -6.56
CA ASN A 70 4.60 33.45 -5.81
C ASN A 70 6.05 33.90 -5.58
N GLN A 71 7.04 33.14 -6.07
CA GLN A 71 8.47 33.33 -5.80
C GLN A 71 8.77 33.59 -4.32
N SER A 72 8.04 32.92 -3.44
CA SER A 72 8.06 33.13 -1.99
C SER A 72 7.89 31.82 -1.26
N THR A 73 8.74 31.54 -0.28
CA THR A 73 8.59 30.40 0.62
C THR A 73 7.54 30.63 1.70
N THR A 74 6.99 31.84 1.77
CA THR A 74 5.91 32.19 2.70
C THR A 74 4.58 32.04 2.00
N VAL A 75 3.81 31.04 2.41
CA VAL A 75 2.44 30.82 1.93
C VAL A 75 1.46 31.68 2.74
N PRO A 76 0.51 32.38 2.12
CA PRO A 76 -0.52 33.14 2.82
C PRO A 76 -1.26 32.27 3.86
N ALA A 77 -1.52 32.83 5.04
CA ALA A 77 -2.06 32.08 6.18
C ALA A 77 -3.39 31.38 5.87
N ALA A 78 -4.29 32.05 5.12
CA ALA A 78 -5.57 31.47 4.72
C ALA A 78 -5.40 30.26 3.77
N THR A 79 -4.50 30.37 2.79
CA THR A 79 -4.17 29.28 1.85
C THR A 79 -3.52 28.11 2.59
N LEU A 80 -2.59 28.39 3.50
CA LEU A 80 -1.92 27.37 4.30
C LEU A 80 -2.93 26.65 5.23
N ALA A 81 -3.88 27.37 5.82
CA ALA A 81 -4.93 26.79 6.64
C ALA A 81 -5.85 25.87 5.82
N ALA A 82 -6.29 26.31 4.64
CA ALA A 82 -7.10 25.49 3.73
C ALA A 82 -6.37 24.22 3.29
N TRP A 83 -5.07 24.34 2.96
CA TRP A 83 -4.23 23.19 2.64
C TRP A 83 -4.11 22.21 3.81
N LYS A 84 -3.83 22.69 5.03
CA LYS A 84 -3.77 21.85 6.24
C LYS A 84 -5.08 21.10 6.48
N THR A 85 -6.22 21.76 6.33
CA THR A 85 -7.55 21.12 6.44
C THR A 85 -7.68 19.98 5.44
N ARG A 86 -7.28 20.19 4.18
CA ARG A 86 -7.35 19.14 3.16
C ARG A 86 -6.38 18.00 3.43
N VAL A 87 -5.16 18.27 3.90
CA VAL A 87 -4.21 17.23 4.35
C VAL A 87 -4.84 16.32 5.40
N SER A 88 -5.61 16.88 6.34
CA SER A 88 -6.29 16.13 7.40
C SER A 88 -7.63 15.49 7.03
N THR A 89 -8.13 15.67 5.80
CA THR A 89 -9.48 15.24 5.38
C THR A 89 -9.41 14.11 4.33
N PRO A 90 -9.47 12.83 4.73
CA PRO A 90 -9.34 11.71 3.78
C PRO A 90 -10.39 11.67 2.66
N THR A 91 -11.60 12.20 2.92
CA THR A 91 -12.71 12.24 1.95
C THR A 91 -12.47 13.18 0.78
N THR A 92 -11.52 14.12 0.91
CA THR A 92 -11.16 15.09 -0.14
C THR A 92 -9.76 14.84 -0.70
N GLY A 93 -9.24 13.62 -0.56
CA GLY A 93 -7.89 13.24 -1.03
C GLY A 93 -6.77 13.50 -0.01
N GLY A 94 -7.12 13.85 1.23
CA GLY A 94 -6.18 13.92 2.35
C GLY A 94 -5.73 12.55 2.86
N LEU A 95 -5.07 12.58 4.02
CA LEU A 95 -4.44 11.43 4.65
C LEU A 95 -5.08 11.12 6.01
N PRO A 96 -5.18 9.83 6.40
CA PRO A 96 -5.60 9.45 7.75
C PRO A 96 -4.66 10.02 8.81
N SER A 97 -5.21 10.78 9.77
CA SER A 97 -4.43 11.51 10.78
C SER A 97 -3.35 12.41 10.16
N GLY A 98 -3.63 12.96 8.97
CA GLY A 98 -2.71 13.79 8.21
C GLY A 98 -2.42 15.13 8.89
N VAL A 99 -1.14 15.47 9.03
CA VAL A 99 -0.67 16.77 9.52
C VAL A 99 0.36 17.31 8.54
N GLY A 100 0.11 18.52 8.02
CA GLY A 100 1.01 19.22 7.13
C GLY A 100 1.66 20.43 7.81
N THR A 101 2.97 20.57 7.66
CA THR A 101 3.75 21.72 8.15
C THR A 101 4.63 22.28 7.03
N VAL A 102 4.83 23.59 7.08
CA VAL A 102 5.76 24.32 6.20
C VAL A 102 6.70 25.08 7.11
N THR A 103 7.98 24.79 7.02
CA THR A 103 9.01 25.40 7.85
C THR A 103 10.04 26.09 6.96
N PRO A 104 10.17 27.43 6.99
CA PRO A 104 11.24 28.13 6.29
C PRO A 104 12.62 27.62 6.72
N VAL A 105 13.55 27.56 5.78
CA VAL A 105 14.93 27.13 5.99
C VAL A 105 15.86 28.30 5.64
N GLY A 106 16.74 28.67 6.57
CA GLY A 106 17.71 29.75 6.37
C GLY A 106 17.06 31.13 6.14
N THR A 107 17.64 31.92 5.24
CA THR A 107 17.35 33.36 5.08
C THR A 107 16.12 33.68 4.19
N GLY A 108 15.20 32.72 4.01
CA GLY A 108 13.89 32.97 3.38
C GLY A 108 13.75 32.61 1.89
N LYS A 109 14.70 31.86 1.33
CA LYS A 109 14.64 31.34 -0.05
C LYS A 109 14.44 29.83 -0.13
N ALA A 110 14.46 29.14 1.01
CA ALA A 110 14.18 27.72 1.10
C ALA A 110 13.11 27.42 2.16
N ALA A 111 12.40 26.31 1.99
CA ALA A 111 11.46 25.79 2.97
C ALA A 111 11.38 24.27 2.90
N ASP A 112 11.02 23.65 4.02
CA ASP A 112 10.67 22.24 4.09
C ASP A 112 9.16 22.11 4.24
N VAL A 113 8.55 21.33 3.35
CA VAL A 113 7.15 20.89 3.45
C VAL A 113 7.15 19.50 4.04
N THR A 114 6.68 19.34 5.27
CA THR A 114 6.59 18.03 5.94
C THR A 114 5.14 17.62 6.10
N ILE A 115 4.81 16.40 5.68
CA ILE A 115 3.50 15.78 5.85
C ILE A 115 3.69 14.49 6.63
N THR A 116 2.98 14.34 7.74
CA THR A 116 2.92 13.10 8.53
C THR A 116 1.52 12.53 8.51
N TRP A 117 1.40 11.20 8.48
CA TRP A 117 0.10 10.52 8.54
C TRP A 117 0.25 9.19 9.28
N GLN A 118 -0.88 8.57 9.61
CA GLN A 118 -0.90 7.26 10.24
C GLN A 118 -2.08 6.46 9.68
N ALA A 119 -1.79 5.41 8.93
CA ALA A 119 -2.82 4.52 8.40
C ALA A 119 -3.60 3.85 9.55
N PRO A 120 -4.92 3.63 9.43
CA PRO A 120 -5.73 3.01 10.50
C PRO A 120 -5.28 1.59 10.88
N SER A 121 -4.65 0.87 9.94
CA SER A 121 -4.10 -0.48 10.14
C SER A 121 -2.69 -0.49 10.75
N SER A 122 -2.08 0.69 10.96
CA SER A 122 -0.69 0.83 11.42
C SER A 122 -0.61 1.59 12.74
N SER A 123 0.20 1.10 13.68
CA SER A 123 0.61 1.84 14.88
C SER A 123 1.81 2.76 14.64
N THR A 124 2.42 2.71 13.45
CA THR A 124 3.59 3.51 13.08
C THR A 124 3.17 4.66 12.17
N SER A 125 3.62 5.88 12.50
CA SER A 125 3.40 7.06 11.66
C SER A 125 4.38 7.08 10.48
N SER A 126 3.86 7.48 9.33
CA SER A 126 4.61 7.73 8.10
C SER A 126 4.89 9.23 7.93
N LYS A 127 5.97 9.56 7.22
CA LYS A 127 6.41 10.94 6.99
C LYS A 127 6.95 11.12 5.58
N LEU A 128 6.59 12.23 4.95
CA LEU A 128 7.17 12.75 3.71
C LEU A 128 7.68 14.16 3.98
N THR A 129 8.91 14.46 3.56
CA THR A 129 9.46 15.81 3.59
C THR A 129 9.97 16.18 2.21
N THR A 130 9.51 17.32 1.68
CA THR A 130 9.95 17.90 0.42
C THR A 130 10.70 19.21 0.71
N HIS A 131 11.96 19.26 0.31
CA HIS A 131 12.75 20.48 0.35
C HIS A 131 12.49 21.31 -0.90
N VAL A 132 12.26 22.61 -0.73
CA VAL A 132 12.14 23.55 -1.84
C VAL A 132 13.14 24.68 -1.67
N GLU A 133 13.80 25.04 -2.77
CA GLU A 133 14.71 26.17 -2.88
C GLU A 133 14.28 27.02 -4.08
N LEU A 134 14.22 28.34 -3.91
CA LEU A 134 13.85 29.29 -4.95
C LEU A 134 15.09 29.72 -5.74
N PRO A 135 15.00 29.84 -7.08
CA PRO A 135 16.09 30.35 -7.89
C PRO A 135 16.45 31.81 -7.51
N GLN A 136 17.72 32.15 -7.76
CA GLN A 136 18.31 33.47 -7.50
C GLN A 136 17.74 34.53 -8.43
#